data_AF-A0A1C6LJ15-F1
#
_entry.id   AF-A0A1C6LJ15-F1
#
_cell.length_a   1.000
_cell.length_b   1.000
_cell.length_c   1.000
_cell.angle_alpha   90.00
_cell.angle_beta   90.00
_cell.angle_gamma   90.00
#
_symmetry.space_group_name_H-M   'P 1'
#
loop_
_entity.id
_entity.type
_entity.pdbx_description
1 polymer ?
#
loop_
_entity_poly.entity_id
_entity_poly.type
_entity_poly.pdbx_seq_one_letter_code
_entity_poly.pdbx_strand_id
1 'polypeptide(L)'
;MLGLLTGAGEREGLARVIAPVRPASKARYPLTAMDESMSWTRADGAPLDPWLRTHHRMGARVLRSAERSMTMKGSVADWGQWVGFALPASGSHVVPGPLLPL
;
A
#
# COMPACT_ATOMS: atom_id res chain seq x y z
N MET A 1 -4.96 -18.58 2.40
CA MET A 1 -5.78 -17.42 2.82
C MET A 1 -6.54 -16.78 1.65
N LEU A 2 -5.87 -16.22 0.63
CA LEU A 2 -6.57 -15.54 -0.49
C LEU A 2 -7.56 -16.44 -1.24
N GLY A 3 -7.20 -17.69 -1.54
CA GLY A 3 -8.13 -18.64 -2.18
C GLY A 3 -9.36 -19.00 -1.32
N LEU A 4 -9.24 -18.92 0.01
CA LEU A 4 -10.38 -19.13 0.91
C LEU A 4 -11.37 -17.97 0.83
N LEU A 5 -10.86 -16.73 0.69
CA LEU A 5 -11.68 -15.54 0.55
C LEU A 5 -12.45 -15.54 -0.78
N THR A 6 -11.79 -15.90 -1.88
CA THR A 6 -12.44 -16.01 -3.20
C THR A 6 -13.49 -17.12 -3.21
N GLY A 7 -13.14 -18.30 -2.67
CA GLY A 7 -14.09 -19.42 -2.56
C GLY A 7 -15.28 -19.13 -1.65
N ALA A 8 -15.13 -18.30 -0.62
CA ALA A 8 -16.26 -17.83 0.18
C ALA A 8 -17.19 -16.92 -0.62
N GLY A 9 -16.63 -15.97 -1.39
CA GLY A 9 -17.42 -15.10 -2.26
C GLY A 9 -18.23 -15.88 -3.29
N GLU A 10 -17.65 -16.92 -3.88
CA GLU A 10 -18.35 -17.81 -4.81
C GLU A 10 -19.52 -18.55 -4.16
N ARG A 11 -19.33 -19.13 -2.97
CA ARG A 11 -20.40 -19.83 -2.23
C ARG A 11 -21.57 -18.93 -1.87
N GLU A 12 -21.29 -17.66 -1.57
CA GLU A 12 -22.31 -16.66 -1.24
C GLU A 12 -22.90 -15.97 -2.49
N GLY A 13 -22.52 -16.39 -3.71
CA GLY A 13 -23.03 -15.81 -4.95
C GLY A 13 -22.58 -14.36 -5.20
N LEU A 14 -21.48 -13.91 -4.59
CA LEU A 14 -20.95 -12.57 -4.77
C LEU A 14 -20.24 -12.43 -6.12
N ALA A 15 -20.59 -11.39 -6.89
CA ALA A 15 -20.03 -11.16 -8.22
C ALA A 15 -18.55 -10.74 -8.22
N ARG A 16 -18.04 -10.23 -7.09
CA ARG A 16 -16.69 -9.68 -6.96
C ARG A 16 -16.18 -9.84 -5.53
N VAL A 17 -14.88 -10.09 -5.39
CA VAL A 17 -14.13 -9.98 -4.14
C VAL A 17 -13.09 -8.88 -4.29
N ILE A 18 -13.10 -7.92 -3.36
CA ILE A 18 -12.14 -6.81 -3.32
C ILE A 18 -11.24 -7.01 -2.09
N ALA A 19 -9.93 -7.03 -2.30
CA ALA A 19 -8.94 -7.14 -1.24
C ALA A 19 -8.07 -5.86 -1.20
N PRO A 20 -8.15 -5.04 -0.13
CA PRO A 20 -7.21 -3.95 0.06
C PRO A 20 -5.82 -4.52 0.37
N VAL A 21 -4.80 -3.97 -0.29
CA VAL A 21 -3.43 -4.45 -0.18
C VAL A 21 -2.48 -3.27 -0.02
N ARG A 22 -1.41 -3.46 0.76
CA ARG A 22 -0.34 -2.48 0.94
C ARG A 22 0.89 -2.91 0.14
N PRO A 23 1.23 -2.24 -0.98
CA PRO A 23 2.42 -2.57 -1.76
C PRO A 23 3.68 -2.54 -0.88
N ALA A 24 4.39 -3.66 -0.81
CA ALA A 24 5.54 -3.83 0.08
C ALA A 24 6.76 -3.01 -0.39
N SER A 25 6.86 -2.76 -1.69
CA SER A 25 7.97 -2.03 -2.30
C SER A 25 7.83 -0.51 -2.23
N LYS A 26 6.66 0.03 -1.85
CA LYS A 26 6.42 1.48 -1.82
C LYS A 26 7.41 2.24 -0.92
N ALA A 27 7.87 1.61 0.16
CA ALA A 27 8.86 2.18 1.06
C ALA A 27 10.22 2.47 0.38
N ARG A 28 10.55 1.77 -0.72
CA ARG A 28 11.76 2.03 -1.53
C ARG A 28 11.61 3.24 -2.46
N TYR A 29 10.37 3.63 -2.74
CA TYR A 29 10.02 4.71 -3.67
C TYR A 29 9.10 5.72 -2.97
N PRO A 30 9.53 6.36 -1.86
CA PRO A 30 8.66 7.18 -1.02
C PRO A 30 8.13 8.41 -1.76
N LEU A 31 8.92 8.99 -2.67
CA LEU A 31 8.57 10.19 -3.43
C LEU A 31 7.71 9.92 -4.66
N THR A 32 7.68 8.69 -5.16
CA THR A 32 6.82 8.32 -6.29
C THR A 32 5.36 8.25 -5.83
N ALA A 33 4.44 8.77 -6.65
CA ALA A 33 3.01 8.62 -6.41
C ALA A 33 2.62 7.14 -6.33
N MET A 34 1.62 6.81 -5.51
CA MET A 34 1.20 5.41 -5.33
C MET A 34 0.72 4.81 -6.66
N ASP A 35 -0.17 5.50 -7.39
CA ASP A 35 -0.70 5.03 -8.68
C ASP A 35 0.40 4.76 -9.71
N GLU A 36 1.42 5.63 -9.77
CA GLU A 36 2.57 5.44 -10.64
C GLU A 36 3.35 4.18 -10.25
N SER A 37 3.74 4.03 -8.98
CA SER A 37 4.51 2.87 -8.52
C SER A 37 3.76 1.54 -8.68
N MET A 38 2.44 1.56 -8.56
CA MET A 38 1.58 0.38 -8.74
C MET A 38 1.44 -0.03 -10.21
N SER A 39 1.69 0.88 -11.16
CA SER A 39 1.63 0.62 -12.60
C SER A 39 2.89 -0.06 -13.15
N TRP A 40 4.00 0.00 -12.42
CA TRP A 40 5.27 -0.54 -12.90
C TRP A 40 5.23 -2.06 -13.04
N THR A 41 5.70 -2.53 -14.20
CA THR A 41 5.78 -3.95 -14.54
C THR A 41 7.21 -4.39 -14.75
N ARG A 42 7.44 -5.70 -14.65
CA ARG A 42 8.67 -6.35 -15.06
C ARG A 42 8.64 -6.64 -16.56
N ALA A 43 9.75 -7.16 -17.09
CA ALA A 43 9.85 -7.61 -18.47
C ALA A 43 8.83 -8.71 -18.84
N ASP A 44 8.37 -9.51 -17.86
CA ASP A 44 7.34 -10.54 -18.04
C ASP A 44 5.90 -9.98 -18.00
N GLY A 45 5.73 -8.66 -17.86
CA GLY A 45 4.43 -8.00 -17.76
C GLY A 45 3.77 -8.07 -16.38
N ALA A 46 4.33 -8.82 -15.43
CA ALA A 46 3.78 -8.89 -14.08
C ALA A 46 4.14 -7.64 -13.25
N PRO A 47 3.33 -7.27 -12.24
CA PRO A 47 3.65 -6.14 -11.37
C PRO A 47 5.05 -6.23 -10.74
N LEU A 48 5.74 -5.10 -10.68
CA LEU A 48 7.05 -5.00 -10.05
C LEU A 48 6.96 -5.30 -8.54
N ASP A 49 5.94 -4.74 -7.88
CA ASP A 49 5.67 -4.97 -6.46
C ASP A 49 5.35 -6.45 -6.18
N PRO A 50 6.04 -7.10 -5.22
CA PRO A 50 5.83 -8.50 -4.94
C PRO A 50 4.44 -8.82 -4.38
N TRP A 51 3.82 -7.91 -3.65
CA TRP A 51 2.51 -8.14 -3.07
C TRP A 51 1.41 -8.02 -4.12
N LEU A 52 1.48 -7.00 -4.98
CA LEU A 52 0.57 -6.90 -6.14
C LEU A 52 0.70 -8.12 -7.07
N ARG A 53 1.93 -8.61 -7.29
CA ARG A 53 2.16 -9.77 -8.15
C ARG A 53 1.54 -11.05 -7.62
N THR A 54 1.46 -11.24 -6.30
CA THR A 54 0.74 -12.37 -5.69
C THR A 54 -0.73 -12.38 -6.10
N HIS A 55 -1.39 -11.22 -6.06
CA HIS A 55 -2.79 -11.08 -6.47
C HIS A 55 -2.96 -11.22 -7.99
N HIS A 56 -2.05 -10.62 -8.78
CA HIS A 56 -2.04 -10.75 -10.24
C HIS A 56 -1.98 -12.21 -10.70
N ARG A 57 -1.16 -13.05 -10.06
CA ARG A 57 -1.07 -14.50 -10.35
C ARG A 57 -2.37 -15.27 -10.08
N MET A 58 -3.27 -14.71 -9.27
CA MET A 58 -4.60 -15.27 -9.02
C MET A 58 -5.67 -14.71 -9.99
N GLY A 59 -5.28 -13.97 -11.03
CA GLY A 59 -6.19 -13.34 -11.98
C GLY A 59 -6.79 -12.02 -11.49
N ALA A 60 -6.30 -11.46 -10.38
CA ALA A 60 -6.79 -10.17 -9.90
C ALA A 60 -6.28 -9.01 -10.76
N ARG A 61 -7.07 -7.94 -10.81
CA ARG A 61 -6.70 -6.65 -11.41
C ARG A 61 -6.63 -5.56 -10.36
N VAL A 62 -5.70 -4.63 -10.54
CA VAL A 62 -5.64 -3.41 -9.73
C VAL A 62 -6.83 -2.52 -10.11
N LEU A 63 -7.52 -1.97 -9.09
CA LEU A 63 -8.66 -1.06 -9.30
C LEU A 63 -8.20 0.40 -9.25
N ARG A 64 -7.57 0.82 -8.15
CA ARG A 64 -7.06 2.17 -7.90
C ARG A 64 -6.21 2.18 -6.63
N SER A 65 -5.39 3.21 -6.43
CA SER A 65 -4.88 3.51 -5.09
C SER A 65 -5.98 4.06 -4.17
N ALA A 66 -5.78 3.84 -2.87
CA ALA A 66 -6.52 4.49 -1.79
C ALA A 66 -5.56 5.42 -1.04
N GLU A 67 -5.28 6.60 -1.60
CA GLU A 67 -4.21 7.51 -1.16
C GLU A 67 -4.25 7.88 0.33
N ARG A 68 -5.46 7.99 0.91
CA ARG A 68 -5.67 8.34 2.32
C ARG A 68 -6.27 7.19 3.13
N SER A 69 -5.86 5.95 2.84
CA SER A 69 -6.37 4.76 3.54
C SER A 69 -6.04 4.74 5.04
N MET A 70 -5.00 5.45 5.45
CA MET A 70 -4.63 5.66 6.85
C MET A 70 -4.05 7.06 7.01
N THR A 71 -4.61 7.84 7.93
CA THR A 71 -4.14 9.21 8.22
C THR A 71 -3.95 9.36 9.73
N MET A 72 -2.80 9.86 10.15
CA MET A 72 -2.51 10.21 11.54
C MET A 72 -2.32 11.72 11.64
N LYS A 73 -2.77 12.32 12.74
CA LYS A 73 -2.60 13.74 13.05
C LYS A 73 -2.02 13.87 14.45
N GLY A 74 -1.17 14.87 14.65
CA GLY A 74 -0.46 15.14 15.90
C GLY A 74 0.21 16.50 15.81
N SER A 75 0.68 17.02 16.95
CA SER A 75 1.51 18.21 16.99
C SER A 75 2.90 17.95 16.38
N VAL A 76 3.67 19.00 16.09
CA VAL A 76 5.07 18.86 15.64
C VAL A 76 5.91 18.11 16.68
N ALA A 77 5.61 18.28 17.97
CA ALA A 77 6.27 17.57 19.06
C ALA A 77 5.94 16.07 19.04
N ASP A 78 4.68 15.69 18.87
CA ASP A 78 4.26 14.27 18.76
C ASP A 78 4.94 13.60 17.56
N TRP A 79 4.92 14.26 16.41
CA TRP A 79 5.58 13.78 15.20
C TRP A 79 7.08 13.61 15.39
N GLY A 80 7.75 14.56 16.06
CA GLY A 80 9.17 14.45 16.39
C GLY A 80 9.49 13.21 17.25
N GLN A 81 8.62 12.88 18.20
CA GLN A 81 8.74 11.64 18.99
C GLN A 81 8.49 10.38 18.16
N TRP A 82 7.47 10.38 17.30
CA TRP A 82 7.13 9.21 16.48
C TRP A 82 8.17 8.88 15.40
N VAL A 83 8.73 9.91 14.75
CA VAL A 83 9.71 9.72 13.66
C VAL A 83 11.15 9.63 14.15
N GLY A 84 11.43 10.12 15.37
CA GLY A 84 12.75 10.07 15.98
C GLY A 84 13.76 11.10 15.43
N PHE A 85 13.30 12.13 14.71
CA PHE A 85 14.15 13.23 14.20
C PHE A 85 13.39 14.56 14.14
N ALA A 86 14.15 15.67 14.06
CA ALA A 86 13.59 17.02 14.02
C ALA A 86 12.91 17.34 12.68
N LEU A 87 11.77 18.06 12.74
CA LEU A 87 11.00 18.53 11.58
C LEU A 87 11.09 20.07 11.50
N PRO A 88 12.19 20.65 10.99
CA PRO A 88 12.47 22.09 11.10
C PRO A 88 11.63 22.97 10.17
N ALA A 89 10.94 22.37 9.20
CA ALA A 89 10.15 23.09 8.20
C ALA A 89 8.85 22.37 7.86
N SER A 90 7.84 23.14 7.46
CA SER A 90 6.60 22.61 6.91
C SER A 90 6.82 21.91 5.57
N GLY A 91 5.98 20.93 5.25
CA GLY A 91 6.00 20.21 3.97
C GLY A 91 6.04 18.69 4.14
N SER A 92 6.40 18.00 3.06
CA SER A 92 6.53 16.55 3.03
C SER A 92 7.92 16.12 3.51
N HIS A 93 7.95 15.14 4.40
CA HIS A 93 9.18 14.54 4.92
C HIS A 93 9.21 13.04 4.61
N VAL A 94 10.37 12.50 4.24
CA VAL A 94 10.55 11.06 4.09
C VAL A 94 10.86 10.47 5.46
N VAL A 95 9.97 9.61 5.96
CA VAL A 95 10.16 8.88 7.22
C VAL A 95 10.70 7.48 6.90
N PRO A 96 11.86 7.08 7.44
CA PRO A 96 12.37 5.72 7.29
C PRO A 96 11.45 4.71 7.99
N GLY A 97 11.13 3.62 7.29
CA GLY A 97 10.35 2.52 7.87
C GLY A 97 8.85 2.82 7.99
N PRO A 98 8.08 1.83 8.49
CA PRO A 98 6.65 2.02 8.72
C PRO A 98 6.41 2.85 9.98
N LEU A 99 5.51 3.83 9.87
CA LEU A 99 4.82 4.37 11.03
C LEU A 99 3.82 3.31 11.48
N LEU A 100 4.23 2.49 12.44
CA LEU A 100 3.32 1.55 13.08
C LEU A 100 2.52 2.33 14.13
N PRO A 101 1.17 2.22 14.14
CA PRO A 101 0.44 2.62 15.33
C PRO A 101 0.91 1.73 16.48
N LEU A 102 1.37 2.35 17.57
CA LEU A 102 1.55 1.69 18.86
C LEU A 102 0.19 1.28 19.42
#